data_AF-A0A2V7N2L8-F1
#
_entry.id   AF-A0A2V7N2L8-F1
#
_cell.length_a   1.000
_cell.length_b   1.000
_cell.length_c   1.000
_cell.angle_alpha   90.00
_cell.angle_beta   90.00
_cell.angle_gamma   90.00
#
_symmetry.space_group_name_H-M   'P 1'
#
loop_
_entity.id
_entity.type
_entity.pdbx_description
1 polymer ?
#
loop_
_entity_poly.entity_id
_entity_poly.type
_entity_poly.pdbx_seq_one_letter_code
_entity_poly.pdbx_strand_id
1 'polypeptide(L)'
;MVRLREGGYAARDQRASLEARAWQEAIHRAVRREDQGPRVHRGRGDARGCYHRAQCRRRKRQQDRRQHRREQHPRPRCAAQEGHGAGLGDRRQPGDRRKRGEGLRHGCGRARGGALVNEFLELFDYNAWANRTIFDAVARLPDEQYFRDLKSSYGGIHATLCHIVWAEQLWLHRWLGKPNPAVPQGTDLRSLAEARDRWEEVEAERRRFVAGMTEARLDDTKLVKPSSGGEYVHSLRQMFRHFINHSSYHRGQIVTFLRQLGHRPPSTDLILYYRRRG
;
A
#
# COMPACT_ATOMS: atom_id res chain seq x y z
N MET A 1 -24.15 -61.64 -9.61
CA MET A 1 -23.44 -60.77 -10.56
C MET A 1 -24.03 -59.36 -10.41
N VAL A 2 -23.41 -58.50 -9.61
CA VAL A 2 -23.89 -57.11 -9.37
C VAL A 2 -22.73 -56.18 -9.70
N ARG A 3 -22.90 -55.33 -10.73
CA ARG A 3 -21.95 -54.29 -11.16
C ARG A 3 -22.15 -53.03 -10.32
N LEU A 4 -21.09 -52.54 -9.70
CA LEU A 4 -21.03 -51.22 -9.06
C LEU A 4 -20.71 -50.14 -10.11
N ARG A 5 -21.42 -49.00 -10.02
CA ARG A 5 -21.21 -47.78 -10.80
C ARG A 5 -20.14 -46.92 -10.13
N GLU A 6 -19.00 -46.72 -10.78
CA GLU A 6 -18.10 -45.59 -10.52
C GLU A 6 -18.27 -44.55 -11.64
N GLY A 7 -18.53 -43.28 -11.29
CA GLY A 7 -18.68 -42.23 -12.31
C GLY A 7 -19.12 -40.84 -11.82
N GLY A 8 -18.94 -40.50 -10.54
CA GLY A 8 -19.49 -39.26 -9.96
C GLY A 8 -18.52 -38.12 -9.65
N TYR A 9 -17.22 -38.40 -9.48
CA TYR A 9 -16.30 -37.43 -8.88
C TYR A 9 -15.54 -36.54 -9.87
N ALA A 10 -15.14 -37.07 -11.04
CA ALA A 10 -14.31 -36.33 -12.00
C ALA A 10 -15.04 -35.18 -12.73
N ALA A 11 -16.37 -35.28 -12.90
CA ALA A 11 -17.15 -34.30 -13.66
C ALA A 11 -17.48 -33.01 -12.88
N ARG A 12 -17.48 -33.05 -11.54
CA ARG A 12 -17.75 -31.85 -10.70
C ARG A 12 -16.55 -30.89 -10.65
N ASP A 13 -15.34 -31.43 -10.70
CA ASP A 13 -14.09 -30.66 -10.61
C ASP A 13 -13.78 -29.88 -11.90
N GLN A 14 -14.10 -30.46 -13.06
CA GLN A 14 -14.00 -29.77 -14.36
C GLN A 14 -15.02 -28.63 -14.51
N ARG A 15 -16.22 -28.77 -13.91
CA ARG A 15 -17.25 -27.73 -14.00
C ARG A 15 -16.94 -26.51 -13.12
N ALA A 16 -16.43 -26.74 -11.91
CA ALA A 16 -15.99 -25.67 -11.01
C ALA A 16 -14.81 -24.87 -11.58
N SER A 17 -13.88 -25.53 -12.26
CA SER A 17 -12.72 -24.87 -12.92
C SER A 17 -13.10 -24.08 -14.19
N LEU A 18 -14.12 -24.52 -14.93
CA LEU A 18 -14.67 -23.77 -16.07
C LEU A 18 -15.48 -22.55 -15.62
N GLU A 19 -16.26 -22.67 -14.55
CA GLU A 19 -17.02 -21.56 -13.96
C GLU A 19 -16.11 -20.49 -13.35
N ALA A 20 -15.01 -20.90 -12.68
CA ALA A 20 -14.01 -19.96 -12.16
C ALA A 20 -13.28 -19.19 -13.28
N ARG A 21 -12.97 -19.85 -14.40
CA ARG A 21 -12.39 -19.21 -15.60
C ARG A 21 -13.38 -18.23 -16.26
N ALA A 22 -14.65 -18.62 -16.37
CA ALA A 22 -15.70 -17.76 -16.91
C ALA A 22 -15.91 -16.50 -16.04
N TRP A 23 -15.78 -16.63 -14.71
CA TRP A 23 -15.87 -15.52 -13.77
C TRP A 23 -14.66 -14.58 -13.85
N GLN A 24 -13.43 -15.12 -13.94
CA GLN A 24 -12.22 -14.33 -14.16
C GLN A 24 -12.25 -13.58 -15.49
N GLU A 25 -12.72 -14.22 -16.56
CA GLU A 25 -12.92 -13.54 -17.85
C GLU A 25 -14.00 -12.45 -17.77
N ALA A 26 -15.06 -12.64 -16.99
CA ALA A 26 -16.10 -11.64 -16.78
C ALA A 26 -15.55 -10.39 -16.06
N ILE A 27 -14.69 -10.56 -15.05
CA ILE A 27 -13.99 -9.43 -14.40
C ILE A 27 -13.08 -8.73 -15.41
N HIS A 28 -12.28 -9.48 -16.18
CA HIS A 28 -11.40 -8.89 -17.20
C HIS A 28 -12.17 -8.19 -18.33
N ARG A 29 -13.40 -8.63 -18.64
CA ARG A 29 -14.30 -7.96 -19.59
C ARG A 29 -14.93 -6.69 -18.99
N ALA A 30 -15.31 -6.70 -17.71
CA ALA A 30 -15.85 -5.53 -17.02
C ALA A 30 -14.80 -4.41 -16.92
N VAL A 31 -13.57 -4.74 -16.51
CA VAL A 31 -12.45 -3.79 -16.45
C VAL A 31 -12.10 -3.23 -17.84
N ARG A 32 -12.18 -4.05 -18.91
CA ARG A 32 -11.98 -3.58 -20.30
C ARG A 32 -13.10 -2.70 -20.85
N ARG A 33 -14.28 -2.69 -20.25
CA ARG A 33 -15.38 -1.79 -20.65
C ARG A 33 -15.26 -0.41 -20.00
N GLU A 34 -14.73 -0.33 -18.80
CA GLU A 34 -14.48 0.95 -18.12
C GLU A 34 -13.26 1.71 -18.69
N ASP A 35 -12.28 1.01 -19.25
CA ASP A 35 -11.05 1.61 -19.82
C ASP A 35 -11.21 2.10 -21.28
N GLN A 36 -12.42 1.99 -21.86
CA GLN A 36 -12.73 2.56 -23.17
C GLN A 36 -13.15 4.04 -23.06
N GLY A 37 -12.24 4.86 -22.54
CA GLY A 37 -12.20 6.28 -22.87
C GLY A 37 -11.89 6.50 -24.35
N PRO A 38 -12.12 7.70 -24.91
CA PRO A 38 -12.07 7.94 -26.35
C PRO A 38 -10.72 7.55 -26.96
N ARG A 39 -10.76 6.69 -27.98
CA ARG A 39 -9.60 6.25 -28.75
C ARG A 39 -8.95 7.45 -29.44
N VAL A 40 -7.74 7.80 -29.03
CA VAL A 40 -6.90 8.75 -29.77
C VAL A 40 -6.18 7.99 -30.89
N HIS A 41 -6.59 8.22 -32.14
CA HIS A 41 -5.84 7.77 -33.31
C HIS A 41 -4.42 8.37 -33.28
N ARG A 42 -3.39 7.53 -33.21
CA ARG A 42 -1.99 7.95 -33.34
C ARG A 42 -1.62 8.11 -34.81
N GLY A 43 -1.59 9.35 -35.27
CA GLY A 43 -0.64 9.75 -36.32
C GLY A 43 0.78 9.67 -35.76
N ARG A 44 1.73 9.16 -36.56
CA ARG A 44 3.15 9.07 -36.21
C ARG A 44 3.69 10.47 -35.90
N GLY A 45 4.05 10.73 -34.65
CA GLY A 45 4.68 11.98 -34.20
C GLY A 45 5.38 11.77 -32.86
N ASP A 46 6.63 12.21 -32.80
CA ASP A 46 7.61 11.98 -31.72
C ASP A 46 7.07 12.28 -30.30
N ALA A 47 7.10 11.25 -29.44
CA ALA A 47 6.52 11.25 -28.10
C ALA A 47 7.31 12.06 -27.07
N ARG A 48 8.52 12.57 -27.40
CA ARG A 48 9.36 13.33 -26.46
C ARG A 48 8.91 14.79 -26.29
N GLY A 49 8.23 15.38 -27.29
CA GLY A 49 7.81 16.79 -27.27
C GLY A 49 6.50 17.07 -26.52
N CYS A 50 5.59 16.09 -26.42
CA CYS A 50 4.24 16.30 -25.89
C CYS A 50 4.19 16.38 -24.36
N TYR A 51 5.06 15.67 -23.64
CA TYR A 51 5.06 15.66 -22.18
C TYR A 51 5.53 17.02 -21.59
N HIS A 52 6.53 17.64 -22.21
CA HIS A 52 7.08 18.93 -21.77
C HIS A 52 6.08 20.09 -21.95
N ARG A 53 5.30 20.08 -23.05
CA ARG A 53 4.32 21.13 -23.36
C ARG A 53 3.10 21.11 -22.42
N ALA A 54 2.70 19.92 -21.98
CA ALA A 54 1.61 19.74 -21.02
C ALA A 54 1.98 20.23 -19.60
N GLN A 55 3.24 20.02 -19.18
CA GLN A 55 3.73 20.49 -17.87
C GLN A 55 3.91 22.02 -17.82
N CYS A 56 4.41 22.66 -18.89
CA CYS A 56 4.51 24.12 -18.97
C CYS A 56 3.13 24.82 -18.89
N ARG A 57 2.11 24.27 -19.57
CA ARG A 57 0.75 24.83 -19.54
C ARG A 57 0.07 24.71 -18.16
N ARG A 58 0.37 23.64 -17.40
CA ARG A 58 -0.12 23.49 -16.01
C ARG A 58 0.58 24.44 -15.03
N ARG A 59 1.88 24.67 -15.19
CA ARG A 59 2.62 25.64 -14.35
C ARG A 59 2.13 27.09 -14.55
N LYS A 60 1.88 27.50 -15.80
CA LYS A 60 1.36 28.85 -16.11
C LYS A 60 -0.02 29.07 -15.50
N ARG A 61 -0.95 28.11 -15.64
CA ARG A 61 -2.30 28.17 -15.02
C ARG A 61 -2.29 28.19 -13.49
N GLN A 62 -1.29 27.56 -12.84
CA GLN A 62 -1.15 27.63 -11.38
C GLN A 62 -0.54 28.95 -10.90
N GLN A 63 0.36 29.56 -11.67
CA GLN A 63 0.88 30.91 -11.39
C GLN A 63 -0.21 31.97 -11.55
N ASP A 64 -0.98 31.94 -12.64
CA ASP A 64 -2.06 32.90 -12.88
C ASP A 64 -3.14 32.84 -11.77
N ARG A 65 -3.51 31.64 -11.31
CA ARG A 65 -4.44 31.47 -10.18
C ARG A 65 -3.89 31.97 -8.84
N ARG A 66 -2.58 31.87 -8.61
CA ARG A 66 -1.93 32.39 -7.38
C ARG A 66 -1.83 33.90 -7.40
N GLN A 67 -1.63 34.50 -8.56
CA GLN A 67 -1.56 35.95 -8.75
C GLN A 67 -2.94 36.58 -8.58
N HIS A 68 -3.97 36.00 -9.19
CA HIS A 68 -5.34 36.49 -9.06
C HIS A 68 -5.89 36.39 -7.62
N ARG A 69 -5.50 35.36 -6.86
CA ARG A 69 -5.87 35.24 -5.43
C ARG A 69 -5.15 36.24 -4.53
N ARG A 70 -3.96 36.74 -4.91
CA ARG A 70 -3.24 37.80 -4.18
C ARG A 70 -3.85 39.18 -4.42
N GLU A 71 -4.44 39.39 -5.59
CA GLU A 71 -5.13 40.63 -5.96
C GLU A 71 -6.52 40.74 -5.30
N GLN A 72 -7.25 39.63 -5.19
CA GLN A 72 -8.61 39.62 -4.62
C GLN A 72 -8.64 39.57 -3.08
N HIS A 73 -7.59 39.05 -2.43
CA HIS A 73 -7.48 38.98 -0.97
C HIS A 73 -6.08 39.37 -0.48
N PRO A 74 -5.76 40.68 -0.44
CA PRO A 74 -4.53 41.15 0.18
C PRO A 74 -4.55 40.80 1.68
N ARG A 75 -3.48 40.16 2.17
CA ARG A 75 -3.32 39.92 3.62
C ARG A 75 -3.11 41.27 4.32
N PRO A 76 -3.68 41.50 5.51
CA PRO A 76 -3.35 42.68 6.29
C PRO A 76 -1.86 42.62 6.69
N ARG A 77 -1.16 43.75 6.52
CA ARG A 77 0.21 43.93 7.05
C ARG A 77 0.12 43.91 8.58
N CYS A 78 0.86 43.01 9.23
CA CYS A 78 1.11 43.12 10.66
C CYS A 78 1.86 44.44 10.92
N ALA A 79 1.22 45.35 11.66
CA ALA A 79 1.90 46.49 12.25
C ALA A 79 2.86 45.96 13.33
N ALA A 80 4.11 46.39 13.27
CA ALA A 80 5.06 46.20 14.35
C ALA A 80 4.54 46.96 15.58
N GLN A 81 4.35 46.25 16.70
CA GLN A 81 4.15 46.89 17.98
C GLN A 81 5.52 47.27 18.54
N GLU A 82 5.76 48.57 18.57
CA GLU A 82 6.87 49.21 19.28
C GLU A 82 6.68 49.06 20.79
N GLY A 83 7.81 48.89 21.48
CA GLY A 83 7.87 48.63 22.90
C GLY A 83 7.77 49.88 23.77
N HIS A 84 7.12 49.70 24.92
CA HIS A 84 7.29 50.45 26.15
C HIS A 84 7.42 49.37 27.25
N GLY A 85 8.44 49.27 28.11
CA GLY A 85 9.29 50.29 28.70
C GLY A 85 8.90 50.43 30.17
N ALA A 86 9.64 49.76 31.09
CA ALA A 86 9.91 50.10 32.50
C ALA A 86 9.95 48.85 33.41
N GLY A 87 11.04 48.70 34.16
CA GLY A 87 11.20 47.64 35.17
C GLY A 87 12.61 47.59 35.75
N LEU A 88 12.90 48.54 36.64
CA LEU A 88 14.15 48.76 37.37
C LEU A 88 14.54 47.59 38.29
N GLY A 89 15.85 47.41 38.52
CA GLY A 89 16.39 46.90 39.79
C GLY A 89 17.31 45.68 39.73
N ASP A 90 18.56 45.89 39.32
CA ASP A 90 19.67 44.95 39.57
C ASP A 90 20.14 45.09 41.03
N ARG A 91 19.99 44.02 41.83
CA ARG A 91 20.74 43.80 43.06
C ARG A 91 21.19 42.34 43.09
N ARG A 92 22.47 42.11 42.81
CA ARG A 92 23.18 40.87 43.11
C ARG A 92 23.60 40.83 44.58
N GLN A 93 23.37 39.69 45.25
CA GLN A 93 24.30 39.06 46.19
C GLN A 93 24.07 37.53 46.25
N PRO A 94 25.09 36.74 46.64
CA PRO A 94 25.30 35.39 46.12
C PRO A 94 24.97 34.28 47.13
N GLY A 95 24.62 33.09 46.61
CA GLY A 95 24.76 31.83 47.33
C GLY A 95 23.58 30.90 47.20
N ASP A 96 23.68 29.89 46.32
CA ASP A 96 23.57 28.50 46.74
C ASP A 96 24.11 27.57 45.64
N ARG A 97 25.07 26.74 46.01
CA ARG A 97 25.67 25.70 45.16
C ARG A 97 24.72 24.51 45.15
N ARG A 98 23.97 24.28 44.05
CA ARG A 98 23.40 22.95 43.76
C ARG A 98 23.57 22.55 42.30
N LYS A 99 24.46 21.56 42.12
CA LYS A 99 24.46 20.46 41.15
C LYS A 99 24.22 20.84 39.68
N ARG A 100 25.32 21.01 38.92
CA ARG A 100 25.34 20.85 37.47
C ARG A 100 25.07 19.38 37.15
N GLY A 101 23.81 19.04 36.86
CA GLY A 101 23.46 17.86 36.09
C GLY A 101 23.74 18.16 34.63
N GLU A 102 24.63 17.39 34.01
CA GLU A 102 24.89 17.40 32.58
C GLU A 102 23.58 17.14 31.83
N GLY A 103 23.01 18.21 31.30
CA GLY A 103 21.89 18.13 30.37
C GLY A 103 22.37 17.48 29.08
N LEU A 104 22.25 16.15 29.02
CA LEU A 104 22.27 15.38 27.79
C LEU A 104 21.22 15.99 26.86
N ARG A 105 21.71 16.79 25.92
CA ARG A 105 20.94 17.28 24.79
C ARG A 105 20.42 16.04 24.06
N HIS A 106 19.15 15.74 24.26
CA HIS A 106 18.45 14.75 23.47
C HIS A 106 18.36 15.32 22.05
N GLY A 107 19.37 15.00 21.25
CA GLY A 107 19.34 15.21 19.81
C GLY A 107 18.18 14.41 19.27
N CYS A 108 17.06 15.06 19.04
CA CYS A 108 16.01 14.56 18.16
C CYS A 108 16.60 14.53 16.74
N GLY A 109 17.35 13.47 16.44
CA GLY A 109 17.78 13.11 15.10
C GLY A 109 16.55 12.69 14.30
N ARG A 110 15.73 13.67 13.90
CA ARG A 110 14.65 13.45 12.94
C ARG A 110 15.31 12.98 11.65
N ALA A 111 15.01 11.76 11.25
CA ALA A 111 15.55 11.13 10.05
C ALA A 111 15.47 12.10 8.85
N ARG A 112 16.58 12.23 8.10
CA ARG A 112 16.70 13.05 6.89
C ARG A 112 15.93 12.44 5.70
N GLY A 113 14.68 12.03 5.92
CA GLY A 113 13.73 11.65 4.89
C GLY A 113 12.73 12.77 4.70
N GLY A 114 12.36 13.09 3.45
CA GLY A 114 11.28 14.06 3.23
C GLY A 114 9.94 13.53 3.75
N ALA A 115 8.98 14.45 3.86
CA ALA A 115 7.69 14.19 4.50
C ALA A 115 6.93 13.00 3.90
N LEU A 116 6.99 12.79 2.59
CA LEU A 116 6.26 11.74 1.90
C LEU A 116 6.96 10.38 2.00
N VAL A 117 8.30 10.35 1.99
CA VAL A 117 9.04 9.10 2.27
C VAL A 117 8.67 8.58 3.65
N ASN A 118 8.66 9.45 4.66
CA ASN A 118 8.33 9.05 6.02
C ASN A 118 6.89 8.53 6.13
N GLU A 119 5.94 9.13 5.40
CA GLU A 119 4.56 8.64 5.30
C GLU A 119 4.51 7.23 4.70
N PHE A 120 5.24 6.96 3.63
CA PHE A 120 5.28 5.61 3.05
C PHE A 120 5.93 4.58 3.99
N LEU A 121 7.04 4.93 4.64
CA LEU A 121 7.70 4.03 5.60
C LEU A 121 6.73 3.65 6.73
N GLU A 122 5.99 4.62 7.26
CA GLU A 122 4.97 4.37 8.26
C GLU A 122 3.84 3.47 7.74
N LEU A 123 3.35 3.72 6.52
CA LEU A 123 2.31 2.88 5.91
C LEU A 123 2.80 1.46 5.63
N PHE A 124 4.09 1.26 5.32
CA PHE A 124 4.69 -0.07 5.19
C PHE A 124 4.76 -0.80 6.54
N ASP A 125 5.13 -0.10 7.61
CA ASP A 125 5.13 -0.68 8.96
C ASP A 125 3.71 -1.03 9.42
N TYR A 126 2.73 -0.14 9.17
CA TYR A 126 1.31 -0.41 9.38
C TYR A 126 0.87 -1.66 8.59
N ASN A 127 1.20 -1.75 7.30
CA ASN A 127 0.82 -2.89 6.48
C ASN A 127 1.40 -4.20 7.03
N ALA A 128 2.65 -4.17 7.48
CA ALA A 128 3.30 -5.33 8.09
C ALA A 128 2.64 -5.75 9.42
N TRP A 129 2.30 -4.79 10.28
CA TRP A 129 1.54 -5.04 11.51
C TRP A 129 0.15 -5.63 11.21
N ALA A 130 -0.57 -5.05 10.26
CA ALA A 130 -1.92 -5.47 9.89
C ALA A 130 -1.92 -6.89 9.30
N ASN A 131 -0.96 -7.22 8.43
CA ASN A 131 -0.82 -8.58 7.89
C ASN A 131 -0.50 -9.59 8.99
N ARG A 132 0.47 -9.31 9.88
CA ARG A 132 0.75 -10.18 11.04
C ARG A 132 -0.49 -10.43 11.88
N THR A 133 -1.24 -9.36 12.17
CA THR A 133 -2.50 -9.45 12.92
C THR A 133 -3.52 -10.37 12.25
N ILE A 134 -3.62 -10.34 10.91
CA ILE A 134 -4.49 -11.26 10.16
C ILE A 134 -3.95 -12.69 10.20
N PHE A 135 -2.65 -12.90 9.96
CA PHE A 135 -2.03 -14.22 10.06
C PHE A 135 -2.25 -14.85 11.44
N ASP A 136 -2.13 -14.07 12.52
CA ASP A 136 -2.33 -14.53 13.89
C ASP A 136 -3.81 -14.85 14.19
N ALA A 137 -4.73 -14.12 13.58
CA ALA A 137 -6.16 -14.38 13.72
C ALA A 137 -6.57 -15.67 12.99
N VAL A 138 -6.12 -15.86 11.75
CA VAL A 138 -6.46 -17.06 10.97
C VAL A 138 -5.76 -18.33 11.48
N ALA A 139 -4.62 -18.19 12.17
CA ALA A 139 -3.93 -19.30 12.83
C ALA A 139 -4.73 -19.97 13.96
N ARG A 140 -5.80 -19.33 14.43
CA ARG A 140 -6.70 -19.86 15.47
C ARG A 140 -7.89 -20.62 14.90
N LEU A 141 -8.04 -20.64 13.57
CA LEU A 141 -9.14 -21.35 12.92
C LEU A 141 -8.83 -22.84 12.83
N PRO A 142 -9.85 -23.71 12.94
CA PRO A 142 -9.73 -25.09 12.48
C PRO A 142 -9.42 -25.11 10.97
N ASP A 143 -8.61 -26.08 10.53
CA ASP A 143 -8.23 -26.25 9.12
C ASP A 143 -9.45 -26.28 8.18
N GLU A 144 -10.51 -26.98 8.58
CA GLU A 144 -11.77 -27.05 7.82
C GLU A 144 -12.32 -25.66 7.48
N GLN A 145 -12.21 -24.69 8.40
CA GLN A 145 -12.69 -23.33 8.20
C GLN A 145 -11.67 -22.48 7.42
N TYR A 146 -10.38 -22.66 7.66
CA TYR A 146 -9.32 -21.95 6.95
C TYR A 146 -9.34 -22.25 5.43
N PHE A 147 -9.60 -23.50 5.06
CA PHE A 147 -9.69 -23.95 3.67
C PHE A 147 -11.09 -23.89 3.07
N ARG A 148 -12.11 -23.47 3.83
CA ARG A 148 -13.50 -23.45 3.34
C ARG A 148 -13.68 -22.49 2.17
N ASP A 149 -14.38 -22.95 1.14
CA ASP A 149 -14.89 -22.08 0.07
C ASP A 149 -16.10 -21.28 0.55
N LEU A 150 -15.93 -19.97 0.61
CA LEU A 150 -16.87 -18.93 1.03
C LEU A 150 -17.40 -18.11 -0.15
N LYS A 151 -17.21 -18.59 -1.39
CA LYS A 151 -17.81 -18.02 -2.62
C LYS A 151 -17.48 -16.54 -2.81
N SER A 152 -16.18 -16.25 -2.86
CA SER A 152 -15.65 -14.91 -3.15
C SER A 152 -14.60 -14.95 -4.28
N SER A 153 -13.95 -13.82 -4.58
CA SER A 153 -13.01 -13.65 -5.70
C SER A 153 -11.89 -14.71 -5.74
N TYR A 154 -11.48 -15.23 -4.58
CA TYR A 154 -10.45 -16.28 -4.46
C TYR A 154 -10.98 -17.57 -3.79
N GLY A 155 -12.29 -17.74 -3.65
CA GLY A 155 -12.86 -18.90 -2.96
C GLY A 155 -12.92 -18.74 -1.44
N GLY A 156 -11.86 -18.36 -0.72
CA GLY A 156 -11.92 -18.26 0.74
C GLY A 156 -10.71 -17.62 1.42
N ILE A 157 -10.54 -17.86 2.73
CA ILE A 157 -9.48 -17.26 3.56
C ILE A 157 -8.09 -17.63 3.05
N HIS A 158 -7.81 -18.94 2.93
CA HIS A 158 -6.50 -19.43 2.48
C HIS A 158 -6.06 -18.80 1.16
N ALA A 159 -6.87 -18.94 0.11
CA ALA A 159 -6.54 -18.43 -1.21
C ALA A 159 -6.46 -16.89 -1.29
N THR A 160 -7.27 -16.16 -0.50
CA THR A 160 -7.14 -14.69 -0.41
C THR A 160 -5.84 -14.28 0.28
N LEU A 161 -5.43 -15.02 1.31
CA LEU A 161 -4.15 -14.79 2.00
C LEU A 161 -2.98 -15.09 1.06
N CYS A 162 -3.00 -16.21 0.33
CA CYS A 162 -1.99 -16.55 -0.67
C CYS A 162 -1.89 -15.48 -1.77
N HIS A 163 -3.02 -14.93 -2.22
CA HIS A 163 -3.04 -13.81 -3.17
C HIS A 163 -2.39 -12.54 -2.60
N ILE A 164 -2.63 -12.21 -1.32
CA ILE A 164 -1.94 -11.09 -0.66
C ILE A 164 -0.43 -11.30 -0.70
N VAL A 165 0.06 -12.48 -0.28
CA VAL A 165 1.49 -12.80 -0.25
C VAL A 165 2.10 -12.71 -1.65
N TRP A 166 1.47 -13.33 -2.64
CA TRP A 166 1.91 -13.30 -4.02
C TRP A 166 1.92 -11.88 -4.59
N ALA A 167 0.88 -11.08 -4.34
CA ALA A 167 0.81 -9.71 -4.82
C ALA A 167 1.90 -8.84 -4.17
N GLU A 168 2.17 -9.03 -2.88
CA GLU A 168 3.26 -8.30 -2.22
C GLU A 168 4.62 -8.64 -2.83
N GLN A 169 4.88 -9.91 -3.12
CA GLN A 169 6.10 -10.36 -3.80
C GLN A 169 6.18 -9.81 -5.23
N LEU A 170 5.09 -9.87 -5.99
CA LEU A 170 5.01 -9.37 -7.36
C LEU A 170 5.39 -7.89 -7.45
N TRP A 171 4.80 -7.06 -6.59
CA TRP A 171 5.09 -5.63 -6.59
C TRP A 171 6.53 -5.34 -6.16
N LEU A 172 7.05 -6.05 -5.16
CA LEU A 172 8.46 -5.95 -4.77
C LEU A 172 9.40 -6.31 -5.92
N HIS A 173 9.13 -7.42 -6.63
CA HIS A 173 9.92 -7.83 -7.79
C HIS A 173 9.91 -6.76 -8.88
N ARG A 174 8.76 -6.13 -9.15
CA ARG A 174 8.66 -5.01 -10.10
C ARG A 174 9.48 -3.79 -9.67
N TRP A 175 9.55 -3.48 -8.37
CA TRP A 175 10.39 -2.39 -7.87
C TRP A 175 11.87 -2.71 -8.05
N LEU A 176 12.26 -3.95 -7.79
CA LEU A 176 13.64 -4.45 -7.89
C LEU A 176 14.07 -4.78 -9.33
N GLY A 177 13.14 -4.85 -10.28
CA GLY A 177 13.43 -5.30 -11.65
C GLY A 177 13.68 -6.80 -11.77
N LYS A 178 13.18 -7.59 -10.81
CA LYS A 178 13.23 -9.06 -10.84
C LYS A 178 12.12 -9.64 -11.71
N PRO A 179 12.26 -10.88 -12.22
CA PRO A 179 11.16 -11.60 -12.84
C PRO A 179 9.94 -11.69 -11.91
N ASN A 180 8.73 -11.63 -12.46
CA ASN A 180 7.52 -11.85 -11.67
C ASN A 180 7.53 -13.27 -11.03
N PRO A 181 6.87 -13.48 -9.88
CA PRO A 181 6.73 -14.81 -9.30
C PRO A 181 6.15 -15.80 -10.31
N ALA A 182 6.75 -16.99 -10.42
CA ALA A 182 6.42 -17.97 -11.46
C ALA A 182 5.00 -18.52 -11.32
N VAL A 183 4.53 -18.72 -10.09
CA VAL A 183 3.19 -19.24 -9.80
C VAL A 183 2.24 -18.07 -9.50
N PRO A 184 1.21 -17.83 -10.34
CA PRO A 184 0.26 -16.75 -10.11
C PRO A 184 -0.61 -16.99 -8.87
N GLN A 185 -1.04 -15.91 -8.23
CA GLN A 185 -1.99 -15.91 -7.10
C GLN A 185 -1.52 -16.71 -5.85
N GLY A 186 -0.27 -17.17 -5.83
CA GLY A 186 0.29 -17.98 -4.73
C GLY A 186 -0.38 -19.35 -4.60
N THR A 187 -0.86 -19.94 -5.71
CA THR A 187 -1.55 -21.25 -5.68
C THR A 187 -0.65 -22.43 -5.32
N ASP A 188 0.67 -22.20 -5.24
CA ASP A 188 1.65 -23.16 -4.76
C ASP A 188 1.76 -23.19 -3.23
N LEU A 189 1.29 -22.17 -2.52
CA LEU A 189 1.23 -22.15 -1.05
C LEU A 189 0.09 -23.05 -0.59
N ARG A 190 0.41 -24.15 0.11
CA ARG A 190 -0.54 -25.21 0.51
C ARG A 190 -0.96 -25.13 1.96
N SER A 191 -0.22 -24.39 2.79
CA SER A 191 -0.50 -24.27 4.22
C SER A 191 -0.39 -22.83 4.71
N LEU A 192 -0.95 -22.57 5.89
CA LEU A 192 -0.79 -21.28 6.56
C LEU A 192 0.68 -20.99 6.90
N ALA A 193 1.44 -22.02 7.28
CA ALA A 193 2.86 -21.91 7.60
C ALA A 193 3.66 -21.46 6.36
N GLU A 194 3.50 -22.15 5.23
CA GLU A 194 4.17 -21.77 3.97
C GLU A 194 3.83 -20.34 3.54
N ALA A 195 2.56 -19.95 3.66
CA ALA A 195 2.13 -18.59 3.34
C ALA A 195 2.76 -17.55 4.27
N ARG A 196 2.87 -17.85 5.56
CA ARG A 196 3.51 -16.97 6.55
C ARG A 196 5.01 -16.85 6.28
N ASP A 197 5.71 -17.97 6.10
CA ASP A 197 7.16 -17.99 5.88
C ASP A 197 7.54 -17.17 4.65
N ARG A 198 6.84 -17.41 3.53
CA ARG A 198 7.05 -16.62 2.30
C ARG A 198 6.73 -15.15 2.50
N TRP A 199 5.68 -14.83 3.26
CA TRP A 199 5.34 -13.45 3.54
C TRP A 199 6.42 -12.75 4.37
N GLU A 200 6.99 -13.42 5.37
CA GLU A 200 8.06 -12.88 6.22
C GLU A 200 9.35 -12.62 5.41
N GLU A 201 9.70 -13.52 4.49
CA GLU A 201 10.81 -13.30 3.54
C GLU A 201 10.59 -12.04 2.68
N VAL A 202 9.39 -11.90 2.10
CA VAL A 202 9.00 -10.74 1.28
C VAL A 202 8.98 -9.46 2.12
N GLU A 203 8.50 -9.52 3.36
CA GLU A 203 8.49 -8.40 4.30
C GLU A 203 9.90 -7.92 4.62
N ALA A 204 10.80 -8.86 4.93
CA ALA A 204 12.19 -8.56 5.25
C ALA A 204 12.92 -7.94 4.05
N GLU A 205 12.72 -8.49 2.85
CA GLU A 205 13.29 -7.91 1.63
C GLU A 205 12.72 -6.52 1.32
N ARG A 206 11.41 -6.34 1.47
CA ARG A 206 10.78 -5.03 1.32
C ARG A 206 11.34 -4.02 2.32
N ARG A 207 11.49 -4.40 3.60
CA ARG A 207 12.07 -3.52 4.63
C ARG A 207 13.48 -3.06 4.23
N ARG A 208 14.32 -3.98 3.72
CA ARG A 208 15.65 -3.63 3.18
C ARG A 208 15.56 -2.67 1.99
N PHE A 209 14.64 -2.92 1.06
CA PHE A 209 14.46 -2.06 -0.13
C PHE A 209 14.06 -0.62 0.25
N VAL A 210 13.12 -0.46 1.18
CA VAL A 210 12.61 0.87 1.55
C VAL A 210 13.51 1.62 2.55
N ALA A 211 14.41 0.95 3.27
CA ALA A 211 15.33 1.59 4.21
C ALA A 211 16.23 2.65 3.56
N GLY A 212 16.57 2.48 2.28
CA GLY A 212 17.35 3.45 1.49
C GLY A 212 16.51 4.38 0.61
N MET A 213 15.21 4.52 0.89
CA MET A 213 14.31 5.35 0.07
C MET A 213 14.53 6.84 0.35
N THR A 214 14.51 7.64 -0.72
CA THR A 214 14.61 9.11 -0.66
C THR A 214 13.46 9.72 -1.45
N GLU A 215 13.17 11.01 -1.23
CA GLU A 215 12.08 11.70 -1.93
C GLU A 215 12.26 11.66 -3.45
N ALA A 216 13.49 11.86 -3.92
CA ALA A 216 13.79 11.81 -5.34
C ALA A 216 13.49 10.42 -5.93
N ARG A 217 13.85 9.34 -5.21
CA ARG A 217 13.61 7.97 -5.65
C ARG A 217 12.14 7.60 -5.73
N LEU A 218 11.24 8.29 -5.00
CA LEU A 218 9.80 8.04 -5.14
C LEU A 218 9.27 8.35 -6.55
N ASP A 219 9.97 9.22 -7.29
CA ASP A 219 9.61 9.58 -8.66
C ASP A 219 10.31 8.71 -9.71
N ASP A 220 11.17 7.78 -9.31
CA ASP A 220 11.72 6.74 -10.20
C ASP A 220 10.57 5.96 -10.83
N THR A 221 10.68 5.69 -12.13
CA THR A 221 9.64 5.00 -12.89
C THR A 221 10.01 3.56 -13.21
N LYS A 222 8.99 2.70 -13.31
CA LYS A 222 9.10 1.29 -13.70
C LYS A 222 8.15 1.00 -14.85
N LEU A 223 8.65 0.24 -15.82
CA LEU A 223 7.82 -0.36 -16.86
C LEU A 223 7.12 -1.59 -16.27
N VAL A 224 5.81 -1.60 -16.32
CA VAL A 224 4.96 -2.70 -15.85
C VAL A 224 4.21 -3.29 -17.04
N LYS A 225 4.33 -4.61 -17.21
CA LYS A 225 3.58 -5.38 -18.20
C LYS A 225 2.59 -6.28 -17.45
N PRO A 226 1.34 -5.83 -17.27
CA PRO A 226 0.33 -6.64 -16.59
C PRO A 226 -0.13 -7.79 -17.49
N SER A 227 -0.69 -8.84 -16.88
CA SER A 227 -1.26 -9.98 -17.61
C SER A 227 -2.46 -9.61 -18.48
N SER A 228 -3.10 -8.47 -18.22
CA SER A 228 -4.16 -7.89 -19.07
C SER A 228 -3.64 -7.38 -20.42
N GLY A 229 -2.33 -7.37 -20.63
CA GLY A 229 -1.67 -6.83 -21.82
C GLY A 229 -1.32 -5.35 -21.68
N GLY A 230 -0.51 -4.86 -22.62
CA GLY A 230 -0.01 -3.49 -22.65
C GLY A 230 1.29 -3.28 -21.87
N GLU A 231 1.83 -2.07 -22.01
CA GLU A 231 3.03 -1.62 -21.31
C GLU A 231 2.74 -0.25 -20.69
N TYR A 232 2.92 -0.17 -19.37
CA TYR A 232 2.57 1.01 -18.59
C TYR A 232 3.77 1.47 -17.78
N VAL A 233 3.93 2.78 -17.63
CA VAL A 233 5.00 3.38 -16.84
C VAL A 233 4.38 4.00 -15.58
N HIS A 234 4.85 3.56 -14.42
CA HIS A 234 4.40 4.05 -13.12
C HIS A 234 5.57 4.50 -12.26
N SER A 235 5.39 5.54 -11.46
CA SER A 235 6.39 5.90 -10.44
C SER A 235 6.29 4.99 -9.22
N LEU A 236 7.39 4.83 -8.48
CA LEU A 236 7.39 4.09 -7.20
C LEU A 236 6.32 4.61 -6.25
N ARG A 237 6.14 5.95 -6.19
CA ARG A 237 5.06 6.60 -5.43
C ARG A 237 3.67 6.08 -5.78
N GLN A 238 3.36 5.90 -7.08
CA GLN A 238 2.07 5.35 -7.51
C GLN A 238 1.95 3.87 -7.12
N MET A 239 3.02 3.10 -7.34
CA MET A 239 3.04 1.67 -7.05
C MET A 239 2.92 1.39 -5.54
N PHE A 240 3.54 2.19 -4.67
CA PHE A 240 3.46 2.05 -3.21
C PHE A 240 2.03 2.28 -2.70
N ARG A 241 1.35 3.33 -3.19
CA ARG A 241 -0.06 3.58 -2.83
C ARG A 241 -0.96 2.42 -3.23
N HIS A 242 -0.79 1.92 -4.45
CA HIS A 242 -1.54 0.77 -4.92
C HIS A 242 -1.25 -0.46 -4.04
N PHE A 243 0.02 -0.75 -3.75
CA PHE A 243 0.42 -1.87 -2.90
C PHE A 243 -0.27 -1.85 -1.53
N ILE A 244 -0.19 -0.72 -0.82
CA ILE A 244 -0.77 -0.59 0.54
C ILE A 244 -2.30 -0.71 0.48
N ASN A 245 -2.93 -0.08 -0.51
CA ASN A 245 -4.37 -0.13 -0.70
C ASN A 245 -4.87 -1.53 -1.08
N HIS A 246 -4.18 -2.21 -1.99
CA HIS A 246 -4.48 -3.57 -2.42
C HIS A 246 -4.46 -4.55 -1.26
N SER A 247 -3.41 -4.48 -0.42
CA SER A 247 -3.30 -5.33 0.77
C SER A 247 -4.43 -5.02 1.77
N SER A 248 -4.76 -3.75 1.98
CA SER A 248 -5.90 -3.34 2.84
C SER A 248 -7.24 -3.85 2.33
N TYR A 249 -7.48 -3.78 1.02
CA TYR A 249 -8.70 -4.26 0.38
C TYR A 249 -8.91 -5.76 0.61
N HIS A 250 -7.89 -6.59 0.36
CA HIS A 250 -8.01 -8.04 0.53
C HIS A 250 -8.05 -8.48 2.00
N ARG A 251 -7.39 -7.75 2.92
CA ARG A 251 -7.61 -7.96 4.37
C ARG A 251 -9.08 -7.72 4.75
N GLY A 252 -9.74 -6.72 4.15
CA GLY A 252 -11.17 -6.48 4.32
C GLY A 252 -12.06 -7.67 3.89
N GLN A 253 -11.66 -8.39 2.85
CA GLN A 253 -12.32 -9.63 2.44
C GLN A 253 -12.16 -10.72 3.51
N ILE A 254 -10.94 -10.94 4.01
CA ILE A 254 -10.68 -11.91 5.10
C ILE A 254 -11.48 -11.57 6.36
N VAL A 255 -11.57 -10.28 6.70
CA VAL A 255 -12.39 -9.78 7.82
C VAL A 255 -13.88 -10.11 7.63
N THR A 256 -14.39 -10.10 6.40
CA THR A 256 -15.75 -10.55 6.07
C THR A 256 -15.89 -12.05 6.25
N PHE A 257 -14.93 -12.84 5.77
CA PHE A 257 -14.94 -14.30 5.89
C PHE A 257 -14.91 -14.78 7.34
N LEU A 258 -14.09 -14.15 8.18
CA LEU A 258 -14.06 -14.45 9.61
C LEU A 258 -15.45 -14.27 10.25
N ARG A 259 -16.18 -13.20 9.90
CA ARG A 259 -17.56 -13.00 10.38
C ARG A 259 -18.52 -14.07 9.86
N GLN A 260 -18.43 -14.45 8.58
CA GLN A 260 -19.26 -15.51 8.00
C GLN A 260 -19.05 -16.86 8.69
N LEU A 261 -17.84 -17.12 9.18
CA LEU A 261 -17.49 -18.30 9.94
C LEU A 261 -17.82 -18.20 11.44
N GLY A 262 -18.46 -17.11 11.89
CA GLY A 262 -18.86 -16.89 13.28
C GLY A 262 -17.75 -16.35 14.20
N HIS A 263 -16.61 -15.92 13.64
CA HIS A 263 -15.50 -15.36 14.42
C HIS A 263 -15.55 -13.84 14.49
N ARG A 264 -15.05 -13.30 15.60
CA ARG A 264 -14.80 -11.87 15.72
C ARG A 264 -13.46 -11.53 15.05
N PRO A 265 -13.44 -10.78 13.93
CA PRO A 265 -12.18 -10.42 13.28
C PRO A 265 -11.39 -9.40 14.11
N PRO A 266 -10.05 -9.38 13.99
CA PRO A 266 -9.25 -8.31 14.56
C PRO A 266 -9.53 -6.99 13.83
N SER A 267 -9.40 -5.86 14.53
CA SER A 267 -9.34 -4.55 13.86
C SER A 267 -7.92 -4.34 13.34
N THR A 268 -7.83 -4.02 12.05
CA THR A 268 -6.58 -3.64 11.39
C THR A 268 -6.63 -2.17 10.97
N ASP A 269 -7.39 -1.32 11.66
CA ASP A 269 -7.54 0.07 11.28
C ASP A 269 -6.25 0.85 11.54
N LEU A 270 -5.88 1.75 10.62
CA LEU A 270 -4.68 2.57 10.75
C LEU A 270 -4.69 3.43 12.03
N ILE A 271 -5.85 3.94 12.44
CA ILE A 271 -5.97 4.69 13.69
C ILE A 271 -5.63 3.82 14.92
N LEU A 272 -5.91 2.52 14.86
CA LEU A 272 -5.59 1.59 15.93
C LEU A 272 -4.08 1.31 15.98
N TYR A 273 -3.44 1.21 14.82
CA TYR A 273 -1.98 1.11 14.72
C TYR A 273 -1.28 2.31 15.40
N TYR A 274 -1.75 3.54 15.14
CA TYR A 274 -1.21 4.73 15.80
C TYR A 274 -1.36 4.70 17.32
N ARG A 275 -2.51 4.26 17.82
CA ARG A 275 -2.78 4.14 19.27
C ARG A 275 -1.91 3.10 19.97
N ARG A 276 -1.37 2.11 19.25
CA ARG A 276 -0.48 1.07 19.81
C ARG A 276 0.99 1.44 19.77
N ARG A 277 1.36 2.46 18.98
CA ARG A 277 2.74 2.89 18.76
C ARG A 277 3.17 4.03 19.69
N GLY A 278 2.21 4.76 20.27
CA GLY A 278 2.42 5.77 21.32
C GLY A 278 2.04 5.24 22.69
#